data_AF-A0A5B0HJ17-F1
#
_entry.id   AF-A0A5B0HJ17-F1
#
_cell.length_a   1.000
_cell.length_b   1.000
_cell.length_c   1.000
_cell.angle_alpha   90.00
_cell.angle_beta   90.00
_cell.angle_gamma   90.00
#
_symmetry.space_group_name_H-M   'P 1'
#
loop_
_entity.id
_entity.type
_entity.pdbx_description
1 polymer ?
#
loop_
_entity_poly.entity_id
_entity_poly.type
_entity_poly.pdbx_seq_one_letter_code
_entity_poly.pdbx_strand_id
1 'polypeptide(L)'
;MNAGQILSKAQTMGVRLSLNGDVVKMKGPASAIATIKPEIAAHKSAIVAHLQAAAGVPADSIGALIDPNGGVYLPWGPYLSADDVQRMRTELLAMIEQLAALEGWPHKIFDDVMERAVRGPLSDLLPNLSHFHDRITGLKAERDAREVLNRRTWDCD
;
A
#
# COMPACT_ATOMS: atom_id res chain seq x y z
N MET A 1 -24.27 -2.10 -13.89
CA MET A 1 -23.65 -2.27 -12.57
C MET A 1 -22.51 -3.27 -12.69
N ASN A 2 -21.36 -2.99 -12.09
CA ASN A 2 -20.21 -3.91 -12.05
C ASN A 2 -20.29 -4.83 -10.81
N ALA A 3 -19.63 -5.99 -10.81
CA ALA A 3 -19.62 -6.96 -9.71
C ALA A 3 -19.25 -6.31 -8.36
N GLY A 4 -18.24 -5.42 -8.34
CA GLY A 4 -17.85 -4.68 -7.13
C GLY A 4 -18.97 -3.79 -6.56
N GLN A 5 -19.76 -3.13 -7.41
CA GLN A 5 -20.88 -2.28 -6.97
C GLN A 5 -22.02 -3.12 -6.36
N ILE A 6 -22.27 -4.31 -6.90
CA ILE A 6 -23.28 -5.25 -6.38
C ILE A 6 -22.85 -5.80 -5.02
N LEU A 7 -21.55 -6.09 -4.84
CA LEU A 7 -20.98 -6.53 -3.56
C LEU A 7 -21.02 -5.41 -2.51
N SER A 8 -20.67 -4.18 -2.85
CA SER A 8 -20.79 -3.03 -1.93
C SER A 8 -22.25 -2.80 -1.52
N LYS A 9 -23.19 -2.87 -2.47
CA LYS A 9 -24.63 -2.78 -2.17
C LYS A 9 -25.09 -3.89 -1.23
N ALA A 10 -24.64 -5.13 -1.45
CA ALA A 10 -24.93 -6.26 -0.58
C ALA A 10 -24.39 -6.06 0.85
N GLN A 11 -23.16 -5.56 0.97
CA GLN A 11 -22.52 -5.29 2.25
C GLN A 11 -23.26 -4.21 3.04
N THR A 12 -23.68 -3.12 2.39
CA THR A 12 -24.50 -2.05 2.99
C THR A 12 -25.86 -2.59 3.49
N MET A 13 -26.39 -3.61 2.83
CA MET A 13 -27.63 -4.29 3.22
C MET A 13 -27.42 -5.40 4.27
N GLY A 14 -26.20 -5.57 4.78
CA GLY A 14 -25.85 -6.59 5.78
C GLY A 14 -25.79 -8.01 5.22
N VAL A 15 -25.65 -8.17 3.90
CA VAL A 15 -25.55 -9.47 3.22
C VAL A 15 -24.08 -9.73 2.89
N ARG A 16 -23.53 -10.81 3.47
CA ARG A 16 -22.21 -11.33 3.13
C ARG A 16 -22.34 -12.42 2.08
N LEU A 17 -21.56 -12.32 1.01
CA LEU A 17 -21.42 -13.36 0.00
C LEU A 17 -20.14 -14.15 0.25
N SER A 18 -20.18 -15.46 0.09
CA SER A 18 -19.00 -16.32 0.11
C SER A 18 -19.07 -17.34 -1.01
N LEU A 19 -17.90 -17.77 -1.50
CA LEU A 19 -17.78 -18.77 -2.54
C LEU A 19 -17.61 -20.16 -1.88
N ASN A 20 -18.36 -21.15 -2.34
CA ASN A 20 -18.18 -22.55 -1.98
C ASN A 20 -18.07 -23.38 -3.26
N GLY A 21 -16.85 -23.54 -3.76
CA GLY A 21 -16.62 -24.03 -5.12
C GLY A 21 -17.21 -23.07 -6.14
N ASP A 22 -18.12 -23.53 -7.00
CA ASP A 22 -18.78 -22.68 -8.01
C ASP A 22 -20.14 -22.09 -7.53
N VAL A 23 -20.45 -22.25 -6.24
CA VAL A 23 -21.73 -21.83 -5.66
C VAL A 23 -21.54 -20.61 -4.75
N VAL A 24 -22.26 -19.54 -5.05
CA VAL A 24 -22.31 -18.32 -4.24
C VAL A 24 -23.29 -18.53 -3.08
N LYS A 25 -22.79 -18.55 -1.84
CA LYS A 25 -23.59 -18.56 -0.61
C LYS A 25 -23.84 -17.13 -0.15
N MET A 26 -25.05 -16.86 0.34
CA MET A 26 -25.46 -15.56 0.88
C MET A 26 -25.85 -15.74 2.34
N LYS A 27 -25.32 -14.90 3.23
CA LYS A 27 -25.65 -14.88 4.67
C LYS A 27 -26.03 -13.46 5.08
N GLY A 28 -27.21 -13.29 5.67
CA GLY A 28 -27.73 -11.98 6.05
C GLY A 28 -29.23 -12.01 6.30
N PRO A 29 -29.86 -10.84 6.52
CA PRO A 29 -31.30 -10.72 6.71
C PRO A 29 -32.08 -11.28 5.51
N ALA A 30 -33.11 -12.09 5.75
CA ALA A 30 -33.87 -12.74 4.68
C ALA A 30 -34.53 -11.74 3.70
N SER A 31 -34.98 -10.60 4.21
CA SER A 31 -35.51 -9.49 3.41
C SER A 31 -34.46 -8.88 2.48
N ALA A 32 -33.23 -8.68 2.98
CA ALA A 32 -32.13 -8.15 2.18
C ALA A 32 -31.66 -9.15 1.12
N ILE A 33 -31.60 -10.44 1.47
CA ILE A 33 -31.26 -11.52 0.52
C ILE A 33 -32.29 -11.59 -0.61
N ALA A 34 -33.59 -11.54 -0.28
CA ALA A 34 -34.65 -11.60 -1.29
C ALA A 34 -34.55 -10.45 -2.31
N THR A 35 -34.20 -9.24 -1.85
CA THR A 35 -34.04 -8.06 -2.71
C THR A 35 -32.84 -8.17 -3.64
N ILE A 36 -31.70 -8.69 -3.17
CA ILE A 36 -30.45 -8.69 -3.95
C ILE A 36 -30.21 -9.97 -4.75
N LYS A 37 -30.90 -11.06 -4.42
CA LYS A 37 -30.84 -12.35 -5.14
C LYS A 37 -31.06 -12.25 -6.66
N PRO A 38 -32.04 -11.51 -7.20
CA PRO A 38 -32.22 -11.40 -8.65
C PRO A 38 -31.05 -10.67 -9.34
N GLU A 39 -30.49 -9.64 -8.69
CA GLU A 39 -29.33 -8.90 -9.21
C GLU A 39 -28.05 -9.76 -9.22
N ILE A 40 -27.86 -10.58 -8.17
CA ILE A 40 -26.75 -11.54 -8.09
C ILE A 40 -26.91 -12.63 -9.17
N ALA A 41 -28.13 -13.11 -9.41
CA ALA A 41 -28.40 -14.10 -10.44
C ALA A 41 -28.10 -13.58 -11.85
N ALA A 42 -28.45 -12.32 -12.14
CA ALA A 42 -28.18 -11.67 -13.43
C ALA A 42 -26.67 -11.47 -13.70
N HIS A 43 -25.85 -11.32 -12.65
CA HIS A 43 -24.42 -11.05 -12.74
C HIS A 43 -23.54 -12.16 -12.15
N LYS A 44 -24.06 -13.39 -12.06
CA LYS A 44 -23.42 -14.51 -11.34
C LYS A 44 -21.99 -14.77 -11.81
N SER A 45 -21.73 -14.83 -13.11
CA SER A 45 -20.40 -15.14 -13.66
C SER A 45 -19.36 -14.06 -13.32
N ALA A 46 -19.74 -12.78 -13.38
CA ALA A 46 -18.87 -11.67 -13.01
C ALA A 46 -18.59 -11.65 -11.50
N ILE A 47 -19.57 -11.99 -10.67
CA ILE A 47 -19.43 -12.09 -9.21
C ILE A 47 -18.54 -13.27 -8.83
N VAL A 48 -18.70 -14.43 -9.48
CA VAL A 48 -17.84 -15.60 -9.27
C VAL A 48 -16.40 -15.29 -9.65
N ALA A 49 -16.15 -14.68 -10.81
CA ALA A 49 -14.81 -14.28 -11.23
C ALA A 49 -14.17 -13.29 -10.23
N HIS A 50 -14.94 -12.32 -9.73
CA HIS A 50 -14.47 -11.36 -8.74
C HIS A 50 -14.18 -12.00 -7.38
N LEU A 51 -15.02 -12.94 -6.92
CA LEU A 51 -14.82 -13.66 -5.67
C LEU A 51 -13.69 -14.69 -5.77
N GLN A 52 -13.47 -15.30 -6.93
CA GLN A 52 -12.33 -16.20 -7.18
C GLN A 52 -11.00 -15.43 -7.21
N ALA A 53 -10.98 -14.24 -7.81
CA ALA A 53 -9.82 -13.35 -7.75
C ALA A 53 -9.46 -12.96 -6.30
N ALA A 54 -10.47 -12.77 -5.44
CA ALA A 54 -10.28 -12.48 -4.02
C ALA A 54 -9.94 -13.72 -3.16
N ALA A 55 -10.39 -14.91 -3.56
CA ALA A 55 -10.15 -16.17 -2.84
C ALA A 55 -8.72 -16.72 -3.00
N GLY A 56 -7.92 -16.15 -3.91
CA GLY A 56 -6.50 -16.46 -4.06
C GLY A 56 -5.61 -15.88 -2.95
N VAL A 57 -6.17 -15.20 -1.94
CA VAL A 57 -5.42 -14.61 -0.82
C VAL A 57 -5.50 -15.55 0.39
N PRO A 58 -4.39 -16.18 0.82
CA PRO A 58 -4.37 -17.07 1.97
C PRO A 58 -4.75 -16.35 3.27
N ALA A 59 -5.58 -16.99 4.10
CA ALA A 59 -6.09 -16.46 5.37
C ALA A 59 -5.00 -16.26 6.44
N ASP A 60 -3.81 -16.83 6.21
CA ASP A 60 -2.62 -16.82 7.04
C ASP A 60 -1.51 -15.89 6.52
N SER A 61 -1.87 -14.93 5.65
CA SER A 61 -0.94 -13.90 5.20
C SER A 61 -0.55 -12.98 6.37
N ILE A 62 0.59 -13.30 7.00
CA ILE A 62 1.31 -12.41 7.92
C ILE A 62 1.83 -11.24 7.08
N GLY A 63 0.95 -10.29 6.77
CA GLY A 63 1.20 -9.21 5.83
C GLY A 63 -0.08 -8.39 5.63
N ALA A 64 0.07 -7.21 5.04
CA ALA A 64 -1.07 -6.34 4.78
C ALA A 64 -2.02 -6.99 3.76
N LEU A 65 -3.32 -6.99 4.03
CA LEU A 65 -4.31 -7.47 3.08
C LEU A 65 -4.38 -6.49 1.91
N ILE A 66 -4.02 -6.94 0.71
CA ILE A 66 -4.01 -6.12 -0.50
C ILE A 66 -5.38 -6.19 -1.17
N ASP A 67 -6.04 -5.04 -1.32
CA ASP A 67 -7.27 -4.90 -2.08
C ASP A 67 -6.98 -5.09 -3.58
N PRO A 68 -7.92 -5.65 -4.38
CA PRO A 68 -7.77 -5.75 -5.84
C PRO A 68 -7.41 -4.44 -6.55
N ASN A 69 -7.72 -3.28 -5.97
CA ASN A 69 -7.34 -1.98 -6.51
C ASN A 69 -5.89 -1.56 -6.20
N GLY A 70 -5.15 -2.34 -5.41
CA GLY A 70 -3.79 -2.05 -4.95
C GLY A 70 -3.70 -1.32 -3.61
N GLY A 71 -4.84 -1.05 -2.98
CA GLY A 71 -4.94 -0.52 -1.63
C GLY A 71 -4.54 -1.53 -0.57
N VAL A 72 -4.18 -1.05 0.60
CA VAL A 72 -3.54 -1.85 1.64
C VAL A 72 -4.30 -1.70 2.94
N TYR A 73 -4.85 -2.82 3.40
CA TYR A 73 -5.43 -2.94 4.71
C TYR A 73 -4.36 -3.41 5.70
N LEU A 74 -3.95 -2.48 6.58
CA LEU A 74 -3.06 -2.74 7.70
C LEU A 74 -3.91 -3.04 8.95
N PRO A 75 -3.81 -4.23 9.56
CA PRO A 75 -4.58 -4.54 10.78
C PRO A 75 -4.27 -3.61 11.95
N TRP A 76 -3.09 -2.98 11.93
CA TRP A 76 -2.54 -2.11 12.97
C TRP A 76 -2.47 -0.63 12.55
N GLY A 77 -3.08 -0.24 11.42
CA GLY A 77 -2.92 1.10 10.88
C GLY A 77 -4.11 1.59 10.05
N PRO A 78 -4.06 2.83 9.56
CA PRO A 78 -5.05 3.34 8.62
C PRO A 78 -4.98 2.56 7.30
N TYR A 79 -6.13 2.45 6.63
CA TYR A 79 -6.18 1.97 5.25
C TYR A 79 -5.41 2.92 4.34
N LEU A 80 -4.59 2.38 3.47
CA LEU A 80 -3.87 3.14 2.45
C LEU A 80 -4.50 2.87 1.09
N SER A 81 -4.90 3.92 0.39
CA SER A 81 -5.36 3.76 -0.99
C SER A 81 -4.20 3.37 -1.91
N ALA A 82 -4.51 2.83 -3.09
CA ALA A 82 -3.49 2.54 -4.10
C ALA A 82 -2.71 3.81 -4.51
N ASP A 83 -3.40 4.95 -4.59
CA ASP A 83 -2.80 6.24 -4.89
C ASP A 83 -1.84 6.69 -3.78
N ASP A 84 -2.21 6.46 -2.51
CA ASP A 84 -1.33 6.74 -1.38
C ASP A 84 -0.07 5.88 -1.41
N VAL A 85 -0.23 4.58 -1.69
CA VAL A 85 0.91 3.65 -1.83
C VAL A 85 1.82 4.09 -2.97
N GLN A 86 1.26 4.46 -4.12
CA GLN A 86 2.05 4.89 -5.27
C GLN A 86 2.79 6.21 -4.98
N ARG A 87 2.11 7.15 -4.33
CA ARG A 87 2.70 8.44 -3.91
C ARG A 87 3.86 8.19 -2.94
N MET A 88 3.64 7.38 -1.91
CA MET A 88 4.65 7.02 -0.91
C MET A 88 5.85 6.30 -1.53
N ARG A 89 5.63 5.37 -2.48
CA ARG A 89 6.73 4.74 -3.21
C ARG A 89 7.52 5.77 -4.01
N THR A 90 6.85 6.64 -4.74
CA THR A 90 7.52 7.71 -5.51
C THR A 90 8.37 8.59 -4.61
N GLU A 91 7.84 8.97 -3.45
CA GLU A 91 8.56 9.75 -2.44
C GLU A 91 9.80 9.00 -1.90
N LEU A 92 9.66 7.71 -1.60
CA LEU A 92 10.78 6.86 -1.17
C LEU A 92 11.91 6.84 -2.20
N LEU A 93 11.59 6.63 -3.48
CA LEU A 93 12.61 6.58 -4.54
C LEU A 93 13.33 7.93 -4.68
N ALA A 94 12.59 9.04 -4.61
CA ALA A 94 13.18 10.38 -4.67
C ALA A 94 14.11 10.65 -3.47
N MET A 95 13.76 10.18 -2.27
CA MET A 95 14.63 10.30 -1.10
C MET A 95 15.90 9.45 -1.24
N ILE A 96 15.80 8.23 -1.78
CA ILE A 96 16.96 7.38 -2.03
C ILE A 96 17.91 8.05 -3.04
N GLU A 97 17.37 8.62 -4.12
CA GLU A 97 18.16 9.36 -5.11
C GLU A 97 18.85 10.57 -4.49
N GLN A 98 18.12 11.37 -3.69
CA GLN A 98 18.70 12.50 -2.97
C GLN A 98 19.81 12.05 -2.02
N LEU A 99 19.59 10.99 -1.25
CA LEU A 99 20.58 10.49 -0.30
C LEU A 99 21.83 9.97 -1.02
N ALA A 100 21.66 9.20 -2.10
CA ALA A 100 22.77 8.69 -2.90
C ALA A 100 23.63 9.82 -3.47
N ALA A 101 23.01 10.91 -3.92
CA ALA A 101 23.73 12.09 -4.39
C ALA A 101 24.48 12.81 -3.26
N LEU A 102 23.87 12.91 -2.07
CA LEU A 102 24.49 13.56 -0.90
C LEU A 102 25.68 12.76 -0.34
N GLU A 103 25.59 11.44 -0.31
CA GLU A 103 26.61 10.55 0.24
C GLU A 103 27.61 10.05 -0.82
N GLY A 104 27.38 10.34 -2.10
CA GLY A 104 28.25 9.93 -3.20
C GLY A 104 28.27 8.42 -3.41
N TRP A 105 27.11 7.78 -3.39
CA TRP A 105 27.03 6.31 -3.49
C TRP A 105 27.57 5.79 -4.83
N PRO A 106 28.31 4.67 -4.82
CA PRO A 106 28.63 3.95 -6.04
C PRO A 106 27.35 3.48 -6.74
N HIS A 107 27.28 3.57 -8.07
CA HIS A 107 26.10 3.17 -8.85
C HIS A 107 25.57 1.78 -8.51
N LYS A 108 26.46 0.80 -8.29
CA LYS A 108 26.06 -0.55 -7.90
C LYS A 108 25.22 -0.58 -6.61
N ILE A 109 25.59 0.20 -5.61
CA ILE A 109 24.86 0.26 -4.33
C ILE A 109 23.53 0.98 -4.52
N PHE A 110 23.53 2.07 -5.30
CA PHE A 110 22.31 2.79 -5.64
C PHE A 110 21.30 1.88 -6.36
N ASP A 111 21.73 1.17 -7.39
CA ASP A 111 20.86 0.26 -8.16
C ASP A 111 20.29 -0.86 -7.26
N ASP A 112 21.15 -1.46 -6.42
CA ASP A 112 20.77 -2.50 -5.48
C ASP A 112 19.71 -2.02 -4.46
N VAL A 113 19.82 -0.78 -3.96
CA VAL A 113 18.85 -0.20 -3.02
C VAL A 113 17.57 0.20 -3.75
N MET A 114 17.69 0.78 -4.94
CA MET A 114 16.57 1.20 -5.77
C MET A 114 15.71 0.00 -6.17
N GLU A 115 16.32 -1.09 -6.60
CA GLU A 115 15.61 -2.33 -6.96
C GLU A 115 14.82 -2.89 -5.78
N ARG A 116 15.42 -2.93 -4.58
CA ARG A 116 14.75 -3.37 -3.36
C ARG A 116 13.60 -2.45 -2.97
N ALA A 117 13.74 -1.13 -3.12
CA ALA A 117 12.67 -0.19 -2.82
C ALA A 117 11.48 -0.33 -3.79
N VAL A 118 11.74 -0.59 -5.07
CA VAL A 118 10.70 -0.82 -6.09
C VAL A 118 9.99 -2.16 -5.87
N ARG A 119 10.74 -3.24 -5.62
CA ARG A 119 10.20 -4.61 -5.53
C ARG A 119 9.85 -5.04 -4.11
N GLY A 120 10.20 -4.23 -3.11
CA GLY A 120 10.05 -4.55 -1.70
C GLY A 120 8.58 -4.64 -1.26
N PRO A 121 8.31 -5.39 -0.18
CA PRO A 121 6.96 -5.54 0.34
C PRO A 121 6.42 -4.22 0.89
N LEU A 122 5.09 -4.09 0.91
CA LEU A 122 4.42 -2.88 1.41
C LEU A 122 4.60 -2.68 2.93
N SER A 123 4.91 -3.75 3.66
CA SER A 123 5.29 -3.69 5.08
C SER A 123 6.48 -2.78 5.33
N ASP A 124 7.40 -2.69 4.36
CA ASP A 124 8.67 -1.99 4.52
C ASP A 124 8.55 -0.53 4.08
N LEU A 125 7.44 -0.15 3.44
CA LEU A 125 7.26 1.18 2.86
C LEU A 125 7.36 2.29 3.92
N LEU A 126 6.57 2.20 4.99
CA LEU A 126 6.58 3.20 6.06
C LEU A 126 7.89 3.20 6.87
N PRO A 127 8.44 2.04 7.31
CA PRO A 127 9.76 2.00 7.94
C PRO A 127 10.87 2.62 7.08
N ASN A 128 10.89 2.32 5.78
CA ASN A 128 11.89 2.87 4.87
C ASN A 128 11.73 4.38 4.71
N LEU A 129 10.50 4.88 4.51
CA LEU A 129 10.25 6.33 4.44
C LEU A 129 10.79 7.06 5.67
N SER A 130 10.51 6.55 6.87
CA SER A 130 11.04 7.13 8.11
C SER A 130 12.57 7.11 8.13
N HIS A 131 13.17 5.95 7.81
CA HIS A 131 14.62 5.79 7.83
C HIS A 131 15.34 6.78 6.89
N PHE A 132 14.90 6.88 5.64
CA PHE A 132 15.53 7.76 4.66
C PHE A 132 15.30 9.23 4.99
N HIS A 133 14.10 9.59 5.47
CA HIS A 133 13.80 10.94 5.93
C HIS A 133 14.74 11.37 7.07
N ASP A 134 14.90 10.52 8.09
CA ASP A 134 15.75 10.80 9.24
C ASP A 134 17.22 10.93 8.83
N ARG A 135 17.68 10.08 7.90
CA ARG A 135 19.05 10.16 7.37
C ARG A 135 19.31 11.46 6.62
N ILE A 136 18.39 11.87 5.74
CA ILE A 136 18.50 13.14 5.01
C ILE A 136 18.49 14.33 5.97
N THR A 137 17.61 14.30 6.97
CA THR A 137 17.53 15.36 8.00
C THR A 137 18.83 15.45 8.80
N GLY A 138 19.39 14.31 9.22
CA GLY A 138 20.67 14.24 9.90
C GLY A 138 21.82 14.83 9.08
N LEU A 139 21.92 14.45 7.80
CA LEU A 139 22.97 14.98 6.91
C LEU A 139 22.87 16.49 6.69
N LYS A 140 21.65 17.03 6.57
CA LYS A 140 21.44 18.48 6.47
C LYS A 140 21.92 19.19 7.73
N ALA A 141 21.54 18.68 8.91
CA ALA A 141 21.96 19.24 10.19
C ALA A 141 23.50 19.20 10.37
N GLU A 142 24.15 18.10 9.98
CA GLU A 142 25.62 17.99 10.02
C GLU A 142 26.31 18.99 9.08
N ARG A 143 25.77 19.18 7.87
CA ARG A 143 26.27 20.17 6.92
C ARG A 143 26.15 21.58 7.48
N ASP A 144 24.98 21.94 7.99
CA ASP A 144 24.72 23.27 8.55
C ASP A 144 25.64 23.55 9.74
N ALA A 145 25.85 22.56 10.61
CA ALA A 145 26.78 22.68 11.72
C ALA A 145 28.23 22.93 11.26
N ARG A 146 28.67 22.22 10.21
CA ARG A 146 30.01 22.42 9.62
C ARG A 146 30.15 23.81 8.98
N GLU A 147 29.12 24.30 8.31
CA GLU A 147 29.11 25.65 7.71
C GLU A 147 29.19 26.75 8.78
N VAL A 148 28.47 26.60 9.89
CA VAL A 148 28.55 27.52 11.04
C VAL A 148 29.94 27.52 11.68
N LEU A 149 30.54 26.34 11.88
CA LEU A 149 31.89 26.23 12.40
C LEU A 149 32.90 26.88 11.47
N ASN A 150 32.80 26.61 10.16
CA ASN A 150 33.69 27.19 9.17
C ASN A 150 33.58 28.72 9.20
N ARG A 151 32.38 29.29 9.14
CA ARG A 151 32.19 30.76 9.21
C ARG A 151 32.86 31.39 10.43
N ARG A 152 32.74 30.77 11.61
CA ARG A 152 33.38 31.26 12.85
C ARG A 152 34.91 31.24 12.79
N THR A 153 35.51 30.26 12.11
CA THR A 153 36.96 30.22 11.92
C THR A 153 37.48 31.34 11.01
N TRP A 154 36.70 31.78 10.00
CA TRP A 154 37.12 32.86 9.10
C TRP A 154 36.94 34.26 9.70
N ASP A 155 36.05 34.44 10.67
CA ASP A 155 35.86 35.72 11.38
C ASP A 155 36.91 35.96 12.50
N CYS A 156 37.85 35.02 12.70
CA CYS A 156 38.88 35.08 13.76
C CYS A 156 40.33 35.16 13.24
N ASP A 157 40.54 35.26 11.93
CA ASP A 157 41.82 35.58 11.28
C ASP A 157 41.80 37.03 10.74
#